data_AF-A0A257TY43-F1
#
_entry.id   AF-A0A257TY43-F1
#
_cell.length_a   1.000
_cell.length_b   1.000
_cell.length_c   1.000
_cell.angle_alpha   90.00
_cell.angle_beta   90.00
_cell.angle_gamma   90.00
#
_symmetry.space_group_name_H-M   'P 1'
#
loop_
_entity.id
_entity.type
_entity.pdbx_description
1 polymer ?
#
loop_
_entity_poly.entity_id
_entity_poly.type
_entity_poly.pdbx_seq_one_letter_code
_entity_poly.pdbx_strand_id
1 'polypeptide(L)'
;MQGTSNLATIGVLYPGEMGSALGRVLSGAGHRVVTTVAGRSTDTADLATAAGLEMLGSLEKVVAASDVLLSLVPPAAAVSTARQASACDFKPDAIYVDANSIAPRTARAIAEIVEGRGMQFVDAAIHG
;
A
#
# COMPACT_ATOMS: atom_id res chain seq x y z
N MET A 1 -26.69 11.12 -12.39
CA MET A 1 -25.62 10.39 -13.08
C MET A 1 -24.80 9.70 -12.00
N GLN A 2 -24.93 8.38 -11.86
CA GLN A 2 -24.09 7.61 -10.94
C GLN A 2 -22.69 7.60 -11.55
N GLY A 3 -21.71 8.18 -10.83
CA GLY A 3 -20.32 8.18 -11.27
C GLY A 3 -19.87 6.75 -11.48
N THR A 4 -19.22 6.48 -12.61
CA THR A 4 -18.53 5.21 -12.86
C THR A 4 -17.61 4.93 -11.68
N SER A 5 -17.95 3.97 -10.82
CA SER A 5 -17.07 3.49 -9.77
C SER A 5 -15.88 2.83 -10.46
N ASN A 6 -14.79 3.58 -10.64
CA ASN A 6 -13.58 3.04 -11.25
C ASN A 6 -12.94 2.13 -10.20
N LEU A 7 -13.20 0.83 -10.31
CA LEU A 7 -12.70 -0.17 -9.37
C LEU A 7 -11.19 -0.33 -9.57
N ALA A 8 -10.41 0.23 -8.65
CA ALA A 8 -8.96 0.04 -8.60
C ALA A 8 -8.56 -1.26 -7.87
N THR A 9 -7.41 -1.81 -8.24
CA THR A 9 -6.67 -2.77 -7.40
C THR A 9 -5.76 -1.99 -6.45
N ILE A 10 -5.93 -2.21 -5.15
CA ILE A 10 -5.19 -1.51 -4.09
C ILE A 10 -4.27 -2.49 -3.38
N GLY A 11 -2.97 -2.23 -3.43
CA GLY A 11 -1.96 -2.98 -2.69
C GLY A 11 -1.73 -2.37 -1.32
N VAL A 12 -2.12 -3.05 -0.25
CA VAL A 12 -1.82 -2.62 1.11
C VAL A 12 -0.49 -3.23 1.55
N LEU A 13 0.50 -2.39 1.78
CA LEU A 13 1.86 -2.82 2.16
C LEU A 13 1.93 -3.10 3.65
N TYR A 14 2.14 -4.38 3.99
CA TYR A 14 2.37 -4.91 5.33
C TYR A 14 1.28 -4.51 6.35
N PRO A 15 0.07 -5.07 6.21
CA PRO A 15 -1.10 -4.62 6.95
C PRO A 15 -1.04 -5.06 8.42
N GLY A 16 -0.59 -4.16 9.29
CA GLY A 16 -0.90 -4.22 10.72
C GLY A 16 -2.39 -3.96 10.98
N GLU A 17 -2.75 -3.54 12.19
CA GLU A 17 -4.16 -3.27 12.54
C GLU A 17 -4.80 -2.24 11.60
N MET A 18 -4.13 -1.09 11.40
CA MET A 18 -4.65 0.00 10.57
C MET A 18 -4.77 -0.42 9.09
N GLY A 19 -3.74 -1.08 8.55
CA GLY A 19 -3.75 -1.55 7.15
C GLY A 19 -4.84 -2.58 6.89
N SER A 20 -5.05 -3.49 7.84
CA SER A 20 -6.10 -4.51 7.78
C SER A 20 -7.50 -3.89 7.90
N ALA A 21 -7.70 -2.93 8.81
CA ALA A 21 -8.96 -2.22 8.97
C ALA A 21 -9.34 -1.45 7.71
N LEU A 22 -8.40 -0.68 7.15
CA LEU A 22 -8.65 0.09 5.94
C LEU A 22 -8.83 -0.82 4.72
N GLY A 23 -8.03 -1.89 4.60
CA GLY A 23 -8.21 -2.89 3.54
C GLY A 23 -9.61 -3.49 3.55
N ARG A 24 -10.17 -3.78 4.72
CA ARG A 24 -11.56 -4.25 4.85
C ARG A 24 -12.58 -3.21 4.35
N VAL A 25 -12.40 -1.94 4.71
CA VAL A 25 -13.27 -0.84 4.25
C VAL A 25 -13.21 -0.70 2.73
N LEU A 26 -12.00 -0.72 2.15
CA LEU A 26 -11.79 -0.61 0.71
C LEU A 26 -12.37 -1.80 -0.05
N SER A 27 -12.20 -3.02 0.45
CA SER A 27 -12.86 -4.22 -0.10
C SER A 27 -14.38 -4.11 -0.03
N GLY A 28 -14.92 -3.60 1.09
CA GLY A 28 -16.36 -3.36 1.26
C GLY A 28 -16.92 -2.31 0.29
N ALA A 29 -16.08 -1.37 -0.18
CA ALA A 29 -16.42 -0.41 -1.22
C ALA A 29 -16.32 -0.98 -2.65
N GLY A 30 -15.95 -2.26 -2.81
CA GLY A 30 -15.89 -2.98 -4.08
C GLY A 30 -14.52 -3.00 -4.75
N HIS A 31 -13.49 -2.40 -4.14
CA HIS A 31 -12.12 -2.48 -4.65
C HIS A 31 -11.52 -3.87 -4.46
N ARG A 32 -10.62 -4.27 -5.37
CA ARG A 32 -9.80 -5.45 -5.15
C ARG A 32 -8.63 -5.06 -4.25
N VAL A 33 -8.53 -5.64 -3.06
CA VAL A 33 -7.44 -5.33 -2.12
C VAL A 33 -6.49 -6.51 -2.01
N VAL A 34 -5.24 -6.29 -2.40
CA VAL A 34 -4.18 -7.29 -2.38
C VAL A 34 -3.12 -6.93 -1.34
N THR A 35 -2.50 -7.94 -0.75
CA THR A 35 -1.38 -7.75 0.18
C THR A 35 -0.41 -8.93 0.13
N THR A 36 0.70 -8.84 0.85
CA THR A 36 1.58 -9.98 1.11
C THR A 36 2.01 -9.97 2.58
N VAL A 37 2.10 -11.17 3.15
CA VAL A 37 2.57 -11.41 4.53
C VAL A 37 3.92 -12.13 4.52
N ALA A 38 4.56 -12.22 3.35
CA ALA A 38 5.87 -12.84 3.20
C ALA A 38 6.91 -12.15 4.10
N GLY A 39 7.59 -12.95 4.92
CA GLY A 39 8.58 -12.47 5.88
C GLY A 39 8.01 -11.59 7.01
N ARG A 40 6.70 -11.67 7.28
CA ARG A 40 6.02 -10.96 8.38
C ARG A 40 5.64 -11.91 9.53
N SER A 41 5.21 -11.33 10.65
CA SER A 41 4.78 -12.09 11.83
C SER A 41 3.45 -12.81 11.58
N THR A 42 3.18 -13.82 12.41
CA THR A 42 1.88 -14.50 12.49
C THR A 42 0.74 -13.51 12.71
N ASP A 43 0.93 -12.53 13.61
CA ASP A 43 -0.08 -11.53 13.92
C ASP A 43 -0.49 -10.70 12.70
N THR A 44 0.48 -10.36 11.84
CA THR A 44 0.20 -9.64 10.58
C THR A 44 -0.63 -10.51 9.63
N ALA A 45 -0.32 -11.80 9.57
CA ALA A 45 -1.05 -12.76 8.74
C ALA A 45 -2.49 -12.98 9.24
N ASP A 46 -2.67 -13.06 10.56
CA ASP A 46 -3.98 -13.23 11.19
C ASP A 46 -4.86 -12.00 10.96
N LEU A 47 -4.31 -10.79 11.08
CA LEU A 47 -5.02 -9.54 10.80
C LEU A 47 -5.45 -9.44 9.33
N ALA A 48 -4.55 -9.75 8.39
CA ALA A 48 -4.86 -9.74 6.96
C ALA A 48 -5.95 -10.77 6.60
N THR A 49 -5.87 -11.96 7.19
CA THR A 49 -6.86 -13.03 7.02
C THR A 49 -8.21 -12.63 7.59
N ALA A 50 -8.23 -12.10 8.81
CA ALA A 50 -9.45 -11.63 9.47
C ALA A 50 -10.13 -10.49 8.70
N ALA A 51 -9.33 -9.65 8.01
CA ALA A 51 -9.81 -8.59 7.13
C ALA A 51 -10.27 -9.06 5.74
N GLY A 52 -10.05 -10.34 5.40
CA GLY A 52 -10.44 -10.90 4.11
C GLY A 52 -9.63 -10.34 2.93
N LEU A 53 -8.37 -9.96 3.16
CA LEU A 53 -7.50 -9.42 2.12
C LEU A 53 -6.99 -10.54 1.21
N GLU A 54 -6.86 -10.26 -0.10
CA GLU A 54 -6.27 -11.21 -1.03
C GLU A 54 -4.75 -11.28 -0.82
N MET A 55 -4.26 -12.42 -0.34
CA MET A 55 -2.84 -12.62 -0.08
C MET A 55 -2.11 -13.13 -1.33
N LEU A 56 -1.17 -12.33 -1.81
CA LEU A 56 -0.24 -12.68 -2.88
C LEU A 56 1.09 -13.16 -2.30
N GLY A 57 1.77 -14.03 -3.06
CA GLY A 57 2.96 -14.74 -2.59
C GLY A 57 4.22 -13.90 -2.39
N SER A 58 4.25 -12.64 -2.84
CA SER A 58 5.42 -11.77 -2.69
C SER A 58 5.08 -10.28 -2.88
N LEU A 59 6.01 -9.40 -2.50
CA LEU A 59 5.86 -7.94 -2.68
C LEU A 59 5.77 -7.57 -4.16
N GLU A 60 6.58 -8.19 -5.00
CA GLU A 60 6.62 -7.97 -6.45
C GLU A 60 5.25 -8.22 -7.07
N LYS A 61 4.55 -9.28 -6.64
CA LYS A 61 3.19 -9.59 -7.12
C LYS A 61 2.17 -8.55 -6.66
N VAL A 62 2.31 -8.01 -5.44
CA VAL A 62 1.46 -6.93 -4.93
C VAL A 62 1.68 -5.67 -5.76
N VAL A 63 2.93 -5.27 -5.97
CA VAL A 63 3.27 -4.07 -6.74
C VAL A 63 2.79 -4.17 -8.18
N ALA A 64 3.06 -5.28 -8.86
CA ALA A 64 2.65 -5.48 -10.25
C ALA A 64 1.13 -5.50 -10.44
N ALA A 65 0.37 -5.99 -9.45
CA ALA A 65 -1.08 -6.04 -9.52
C ALA A 65 -1.77 -4.70 -9.22
N SER A 66 -1.10 -3.78 -8.53
CA SER A 66 -1.73 -2.60 -7.93
C SER A 66 -1.77 -1.40 -8.87
N ASP A 67 -2.90 -0.70 -8.87
CA ASP A 67 -3.03 0.65 -9.42
C ASP A 67 -2.61 1.68 -8.36
N VAL A 68 -2.91 1.40 -7.10
CA VAL A 68 -2.55 2.20 -5.93
C VAL A 68 -1.85 1.32 -4.91
N LEU A 69 -0.67 1.73 -4.47
CA LEU A 69 0.07 1.15 -3.35
C LEU A 69 -0.08 2.03 -2.12
N LEU A 70 -0.60 1.46 -1.05
CA LEU A 70 -0.82 2.15 0.21
C LEU A 70 0.19 1.66 1.27
N SER A 71 1.03 2.57 1.73
CA SER A 71 2.05 2.32 2.75
C SER A 71 1.55 2.74 4.13
N LEU A 72 1.37 1.74 5.02
CA LEU A 72 0.93 1.88 6.41
C LEU A 72 1.82 1.02 7.33
N VAL A 73 3.10 1.36 7.36
CA VAL A 73 4.17 0.67 8.08
C VAL A 73 4.68 1.49 9.26
N PRO A 74 5.46 0.90 10.19
CA PRO A 74 6.16 1.67 11.20
C PRO A 74 7.04 2.76 10.55
N PRO A 75 7.12 3.98 11.13
CA PRO A 75 7.87 5.11 10.55
C PRO A 75 9.32 4.79 10.15
N ALA A 76 10.00 3.94 10.94
CA ALA A 76 11.37 3.50 10.67
C ALA A 76 11.50 2.65 9.38
N ALA A 77 10.43 2.01 8.94
CA ALA A 77 10.41 1.16 7.74
C ALA A 77 10.03 1.93 6.47
N ALA A 78 9.36 3.08 6.56
CA ALA A 78 8.75 3.80 5.44
C ALA A 78 9.68 3.97 4.22
N VAL A 79 10.89 4.51 4.45
CA VAL A 79 11.88 4.71 3.38
C VAL A 79 12.33 3.38 2.76
N SER A 80 12.56 2.36 3.58
CA SER A 80 12.98 1.05 3.09
C SER A 80 11.89 0.36 2.27
N THR A 81 10.62 0.52 2.68
CA THR A 81 9.45 0.00 1.98
C THR A 81 9.26 0.69 0.64
N ALA A 82 9.40 2.02 0.58
CA ALA A 82 9.35 2.77 -0.67
C ALA A 82 10.43 2.32 -1.66
N ARG A 83 11.67 2.13 -1.18
CA ARG A 83 12.76 1.60 -2.02
C ARG A 83 12.45 0.23 -2.59
N GLN A 84 11.98 -0.70 -1.75
CA GLN A 84 11.63 -2.05 -2.18
C GLN A 84 10.49 -2.04 -3.21
N ALA A 85 9.41 -1.28 -2.95
CA ALA A 85 8.28 -1.18 -3.87
C ALA A 85 8.70 -0.56 -5.21
N SER A 86 9.47 0.53 -5.20
CA SER A 86 9.95 1.22 -6.41
C SER A 86 10.94 0.40 -7.26
N ALA A 87 11.50 -0.67 -6.69
CA ALA A 87 12.42 -1.58 -7.39
C ALA A 87 11.69 -2.72 -8.12
N CYS A 88 10.40 -2.92 -7.87
CA CYS A 88 9.58 -3.91 -8.56
C CYS A 88 9.03 -3.36 -9.88
N ASP A 89 8.55 -4.24 -10.76
CA ASP A 89 7.75 -3.83 -11.91
C ASP A 89 6.35 -3.40 -11.45
N PHE A 90 5.92 -2.21 -11.87
CA PHE A 90 4.61 -1.62 -11.54
C PHE A 90 3.88 -1.19 -12.82
N LYS A 91 2.57 -0.96 -12.70
CA LYS A 91 1.74 -0.48 -13.81
C LYS A 91 2.11 0.95 -14.21
N PRO A 92 1.90 1.35 -15.48
CA PRO A 92 1.90 2.76 -15.85
C PRO A 92 0.98 3.56 -14.93
N ASP A 93 1.42 4.75 -14.53
CA ASP A 93 0.68 5.66 -13.65
C ASP A 93 0.35 5.10 -12.25
N ALA A 94 1.07 4.07 -11.79
CA ALA A 94 0.90 3.54 -10.43
C ALA A 94 1.15 4.64 -9.37
N ILE A 95 0.25 4.72 -8.39
CA ILE A 95 0.31 5.71 -7.32
C ILE A 95 0.87 5.06 -6.05
N TYR A 96 1.91 5.66 -5.46
CA TYR A 96 2.39 5.33 -4.13
C TYR A 96 1.87 6.35 -3.12
N VAL A 97 1.02 5.89 -2.21
CA VAL A 97 0.49 6.69 -1.11
C VAL A 97 1.27 6.35 0.16
N ASP A 98 2.00 7.33 0.69
CA ASP A 98 2.57 7.23 2.03
C ASP A 98 1.56 7.78 3.04
N ALA A 99 1.04 6.91 3.90
CA ALA A 99 0.13 7.27 4.97
C ALA A 99 0.77 7.04 6.35
N ASN A 100 2.10 7.06 6.42
CA ASN A 100 2.85 6.81 7.64
C ASN A 100 2.96 8.07 8.49
N SER A 101 3.05 7.92 9.81
CA SER A 101 3.33 9.05 10.71
C SER A 101 4.81 9.44 10.67
N ILE A 102 5.21 10.16 9.61
CA ILE A 102 6.60 10.56 9.34
C ILE A 102 6.76 12.08 9.23
N ALA A 103 7.99 12.57 9.40
CA ALA A 103 8.28 13.98 9.23
C ALA A 103 8.19 14.39 7.74
N PRO A 104 7.85 15.66 7.41
CA PRO A 104 7.77 16.13 6.03
C PRO A 104 9.06 15.93 5.21
N ARG A 105 10.23 16.00 5.87
CA ARG A 105 11.51 15.71 5.24
C ARG A 105 11.60 14.25 4.76
N THR A 106 11.08 13.32 5.55
CA THR A 106 11.06 11.89 5.21
C THR A 106 10.09 11.62 4.06
N ALA A 107 8.89 12.23 4.07
CA ALA A 107 7.92 12.12 2.98
C ALA A 107 8.51 12.60 1.65
N ARG A 108 9.22 13.74 1.64
CA ARG A 108 9.94 14.23 0.45
C ARG A 108 11.01 13.26 -0.06
N ALA A 109 11.79 12.67 0.85
CA ALA A 109 12.78 11.67 0.46
C ALA A 109 12.13 10.41 -0.14
N ILE A 110 10.94 10.04 0.33
CA ILE A 110 10.15 8.94 -0.25
C ILE A 110 9.63 9.32 -1.64
N ALA A 111 9.10 10.53 -1.80
CA ALA A 111 8.66 11.07 -3.09
C ALA A 111 9.78 10.97 -4.13
N GLU A 112 10.98 11.48 -3.81
CA GLU A 112 12.15 11.41 -4.70
C GLU A 112 12.51 9.98 -5.12
N ILE A 113 12.36 9.01 -4.20
CA ILE A 113 12.65 7.58 -4.48
C ILE A 113 11.66 7.00 -5.48
N VAL A 114 10.36 7.21 -5.27
CA VAL A 114 9.31 6.58 -6.07
C VAL A 114 9.10 7.30 -7.40
N GLU A 115 9.14 8.63 -7.40
CA GLU A 115 9.04 9.46 -8.61
C GLU A 115 10.27 9.29 -9.51
N GLY A 116 11.45 9.12 -8.91
CA GLY A 116 12.68 8.79 -9.65
C GLY A 116 12.62 7.45 -10.42
N ARG A 117 11.62 6.61 -10.12
CA ARG A 117 11.31 5.38 -10.87
C ARG A 117 10.14 5.54 -11.83
N GLY A 118 9.35 6.60 -11.72
CA GLY A 118 8.20 6.88 -12.59
C GLY A 118 6.84 6.61 -11.95
N MET A 119 6.77 6.34 -10.65
CA MET A 119 5.50 6.28 -9.91
C MET A 119 5.04 7.69 -9.53
N GLN A 120 3.72 7.86 -9.33
CA GLN A 120 3.18 9.08 -8.74
C GLN A 120 3.23 8.98 -7.21
N PHE A 121 3.50 10.09 -6.51
CA PHE A 121 3.55 10.11 -5.05
C PHE A 121 2.40 10.92 -4.44
N VAL A 122 1.85 10.41 -3.34
CA VAL A 122 0.87 11.10 -2.49
C VAL A 122 1.31 10.99 -1.04
N ASP A 123 1.45 12.14 -0.37
CA ASP A 123 1.59 12.26 1.08
C ASP A 123 0.19 12.34 1.71
N ALA A 124 -0.17 11.37 2.54
CA ALA A 124 -1.51 11.23 3.11
C ALA A 124 -1.47 11.14 4.64
N ALA A 125 -2.53 11.60 5.26
CA ALA A 125 -2.76 11.44 6.69
C ALA A 125 -4.11 10.77 6.94
N ILE A 126 -4.15 9.79 7.83
CA ILE A 126 -5.38 9.16 8.29
C ILE A 126 -5.74 9.73 9.66
N HIS A 127 -6.97 10.22 9.78
CA HIS A 127 -7.56 10.72 11.01
C HIS A 127 -8.98 10.17 11.12
N GLY A 128 -9.41 9.76 12.30
CA GLY A 128 -10.70 9.12 12.55
C GLY A 128 -11.19 9.36 13.97
#